data_AF-A0A402BGJ5-F1
#
_entry.id   AF-A0A402BGJ5-F1
#
_cell.length_a   1.000
_cell.length_b   1.000
_cell.length_c   1.000
_cell.angle_alpha   90.00
_cell.angle_beta   90.00
_cell.angle_gamma   90.00
#
_symmetry.space_group_name_H-M   'P 1'
#
loop_
_entity.id
_entity.type
_entity.pdbx_description
1 polymer ?
#
loop_
_entity_poly.entity_id
_entity_poly.type
_entity_poly.pdbx_seq_one_letter_code
_entity_poly.pdbx_strand_id
1 'polypeptide(L)'
;MTTRIIQIIVGIAGLAALTLGLLYWIANINLANIHMLFGLLVAITLLVMSSIAVSTRALRLQGIIGIIYALLVPVFGLTQSTILPGSLHWLIQTAHMLVGIGAMLFTGWMATRYKVLKQPTTQSDAATQFARSGSR
;
A
#
# COMPACT_ATOMS: atom_id res chain seq x y z
N MET A 1 -17.24 0.14 -0.57
CA MET A 1 -16.80 1.51 -0.93
C MET A 1 -15.43 1.84 -0.35
N THR A 2 -15.19 1.62 0.95
CA THR A 2 -13.91 1.92 1.64
C THR A 2 -12.65 1.46 0.92
N THR A 3 -12.56 0.19 0.54
CA THR A 3 -11.38 -0.35 -0.15
C THR A 3 -11.15 0.20 -1.56
N ARG A 4 -12.17 0.78 -2.20
CA ARG A 4 -12.01 1.50 -3.48
C ARG A 4 -11.37 2.86 -3.26
N ILE A 5 -11.82 3.59 -2.23
CA ILE A 5 -11.24 4.89 -1.84
C ILE A 5 -9.77 4.70 -1.46
N ILE A 6 -9.46 3.70 -0.64
CA ILE A 6 -8.09 3.33 -0.27
C ILE A 6 -7.21 3.12 -1.51
N GLN A 7 -7.69 2.35 -2.50
CA GLN A 7 -6.94 2.08 -3.73
C GLN A 7 -6.70 3.35 -4.58
N ILE A 8 -7.68 4.25 -4.66
CA ILE A 8 -7.51 5.52 -5.37
C ILE A 8 -6.49 6.41 -4.67
N ILE A 9 -6.61 6.56 -3.34
CA ILE A 9 -5.69 7.40 -2.55
C ILE A 9 -4.26 6.87 -2.67
N VAL A 10 -4.03 5.58 -2.40
CA VAL A 10 -2.67 5.01 -2.46
C VAL A 10 -2.10 5.04 -3.88
N GLY A 11 -2.96 4.90 -4.91
CA GLY A 11 -2.54 5.01 -6.30
C GLY A 11 -2.06 6.42 -6.65
N ILE A 12 -2.89 7.43 -6.41
CA ILE A 12 -2.55 8.84 -6.73
C ILE A 12 -1.39 9.32 -5.85
N ALA A 13 -1.47 9.12 -4.54
CA ALA A 13 -0.44 9.58 -3.61
C ALA A 13 0.89 8.85 -3.85
N GLY A 14 0.85 7.54 -4.12
CA GLY A 14 2.04 6.76 -4.41
C GLY A 14 2.71 7.13 -5.72
N LEU A 15 1.94 7.34 -6.80
CA LEU A 15 2.48 7.82 -8.07
C LEU A 15 3.08 9.22 -7.96
N ALA A 16 2.42 10.12 -7.21
CA ALA A 16 2.96 11.45 -6.93
C ALA A 16 4.26 11.37 -6.12
N ALA A 17 4.29 10.59 -5.03
CA ALA A 17 5.49 10.39 -4.22
C ALA A 17 6.65 9.80 -5.04
N LEU A 18 6.39 8.77 -5.84
CA LEU A 18 7.40 8.13 -6.70
C LEU A 18 7.97 9.12 -7.72
N THR A 19 7.09 9.86 -8.40
CA THR A 19 7.51 10.87 -9.39
C THR A 19 8.37 11.95 -8.74
N LEU A 20 7.92 12.50 -7.60
CA LEU A 20 8.67 13.55 -6.88
C LEU A 20 10.01 13.04 -6.35
N GLY A 21 10.06 11.78 -5.88
CA GLY A 21 11.31 11.14 -5.44
C GLY A 21 12.31 10.97 -6.59
N LEU A 22 11.83 10.57 -7.78
CA LEU A 22 12.66 10.46 -8.98
C LEU A 22 13.14 11.82 -9.49
N LEU A 23 12.29 12.86 -9.46
CA LEU A 23 12.69 14.23 -9.81
C LEU A 23 13.77 14.76 -8.86
N TYR A 24 13.65 14.46 -7.57
CA TYR A 24 14.68 14.80 -6.60
C TYR A 24 15.99 14.04 -6.87
N TRP A 25 15.90 12.72 -7.07
CA TRP A 25 17.07 11.85 -7.22
C TRP A 25 17.83 12.07 -8.54
N ILE A 26 17.12 12.12 -9.68
CA ILE A 26 17.73 12.14 -11.02
C ILE A 26 17.93 13.57 -11.52
N ALA A 27 16.93 14.44 -11.29
CA ALA A 27 16.92 15.79 -11.85
C ALA A 27 17.37 16.87 -10.84
N ASN A 28 17.70 16.49 -9.60
CA ASN A 28 18.11 17.40 -8.53
C ASN A 28 17.09 18.53 -8.25
N ILE A 29 15.81 18.30 -8.52
CA ILE A 29 14.74 19.27 -8.27
C ILE A 29 14.28 19.13 -6.82
N ASN A 30 14.48 20.16 -6.00
CA ASN A 30 14.15 20.11 -4.59
C ASN A 30 12.65 20.27 -4.32
N LEU A 31 11.93 19.13 -4.29
CA LEU A 31 10.52 19.03 -3.91
C LEU A 31 10.31 18.09 -2.71
N ALA A 32 11.31 18.00 -1.82
CA ALA A 32 11.34 17.04 -0.72
C ALA A 32 10.13 17.17 0.22
N ASN A 33 9.70 18.39 0.54
CA ASN A 33 8.54 18.61 1.41
C ASN A 33 7.24 18.06 0.81
N ILE A 34 7.06 18.22 -0.50
CA ILE A 34 5.87 17.71 -1.22
C ILE A 34 5.96 16.19 -1.33
N HIS A 35 7.15 15.64 -1.62
CA HIS A 35 7.39 14.20 -1.60
C HIS A 35 7.05 13.58 -0.23
N MET A 36 7.50 14.19 0.86
CA MET A 36 7.20 13.73 2.22
C MET A 36 5.70 13.75 2.52
N LEU A 37 4.97 14.78 2.10
CA LEU A 37 3.51 14.84 2.25
C LEU A 37 2.84 13.64 1.57
N PHE A 38 3.17 13.37 0.30
CA PHE A 38 2.59 12.23 -0.41
C PHE A 38 3.07 10.89 0.14
N GLY A 39 4.32 10.79 0.59
CA GLY A 39 4.86 9.61 1.29
C GLY A 39 4.11 9.32 2.59
N LEU A 40 3.80 10.35 3.38
CA LEU A 40 2.97 10.22 4.58
C LEU A 40 1.54 9.81 4.25
N LEU A 41 0.94 10.34 3.19
CA LEU A 41 -0.39 9.90 2.73
C LEU A 41 -0.39 8.41 2.37
N VAL A 42 0.65 7.90 1.71
CA VAL A 42 0.82 6.46 1.44
C VAL A 42 0.94 5.67 2.74
N ALA A 43 1.80 6.09 3.66
CA ALA A 43 2.01 5.42 4.95
C ALA A 43 0.73 5.38 5.80
N ILE A 44 -0.01 6.48 5.89
CA ILE A 44 -1.30 6.55 6.60
C ILE A 44 -2.34 5.66 5.93
N THR A 45 -2.39 5.64 4.59
CA THR A 45 -3.34 4.79 3.86
C THR A 45 -3.04 3.30 4.08
N LEU A 46 -1.75 2.92 4.09
CA LEU A 46 -1.32 1.58 4.48
C LEU A 46 -1.72 1.28 5.93
N LEU A 47 -1.50 2.20 6.87
CA LEU A 47 -1.86 2.04 8.27
C LEU A 47 -3.36 1.81 8.47
N VAL A 48 -4.20 2.59 7.78
CA VAL A 48 -5.66 2.46 7.81
C VAL A 48 -6.08 1.09 7.26
N MET A 49 -5.58 0.71 6.08
CA MET A 49 -5.91 -0.60 5.50
C MET A 49 -5.42 -1.75 6.39
N SER A 50 -4.24 -1.60 7.00
CA SER A 50 -3.66 -2.60 7.90
C SER A 50 -4.49 -2.76 9.17
N SER A 51 -4.96 -1.65 9.76
CA SER A 51 -5.88 -1.66 10.91
C SER A 51 -7.18 -2.40 10.59
N ILE A 52 -7.76 -2.16 9.41
CA ILE A 52 -8.93 -2.91 8.93
C ILE A 52 -8.59 -4.39 8.77
N ALA A 53 -7.43 -4.73 8.19
CA ALA A 53 -6.99 -6.10 7.99
C ALA A 53 -6.78 -6.87 9.31
N VAL A 54 -6.23 -6.23 10.36
CA VAL A 54 -6.06 -6.85 11.69
C VAL A 54 -7.39 -7.34 12.27
N SER A 55 -8.46 -6.57 12.06
CA SER A 55 -9.82 -6.93 12.50
C SER A 55 -10.44 -8.08 11.70
N THR A 56 -9.83 -8.50 10.59
CA THR A 56 -10.30 -9.60 9.74
C THR A 56 -9.45 -10.85 9.99
N ARG A 57 -10.04 -11.92 10.56
CA ARG A 57 -9.31 -13.14 10.98
C ARG A 57 -8.35 -13.68 9.92
N ALA A 58 -8.78 -13.74 8.65
CA ALA A 58 -7.99 -14.26 7.54
C ALA A 58 -6.86 -13.32 7.06
N LEU A 59 -6.84 -12.06 7.48
CA LEU A 59 -5.84 -11.05 7.10
C LEU A 59 -5.04 -10.52 8.30
N ARG A 60 -5.23 -11.10 9.49
CA ARG A 60 -4.72 -10.52 10.73
C ARG A 60 -3.20 -10.38 10.75
N LEU A 61 -2.49 -11.42 10.30
CA LEU A 61 -1.03 -11.41 10.24
C LEU A 61 -0.53 -10.32 9.28
N GLN A 62 -1.16 -10.19 8.11
CA GLN A 62 -0.79 -9.19 7.11
C GLN A 62 -1.10 -7.78 7.59
N GLY A 63 -2.18 -7.60 8.35
CA GLY A 63 -2.46 -6.34 9.03
C GLY A 63 -1.38 -5.96 10.04
N ILE A 64 -0.90 -6.91 10.87
CA ILE A 64 0.20 -6.64 11.82
C ILE A 64 1.48 -6.24 11.09
N ILE A 65 1.86 -7.01 10.07
CA ILE A 65 3.02 -6.71 9.21
C ILE A 65 2.85 -5.32 8.57
N GLY A 66 1.65 -4.99 8.12
CA GLY A 66 1.35 -3.71 7.48
C GLY A 66 1.42 -2.51 8.42
N ILE A 67 1.03 -2.66 9.69
CA ILE A 67 1.20 -1.62 10.71
C ILE A 67 2.68 -1.34 10.94
N ILE A 68 3.49 -2.39 11.12
CA ILE A 68 4.94 -2.25 11.29
C ILE A 68 5.53 -1.57 10.04
N TYR A 69 5.11 -2.02 8.86
CA TYR A 69 5.63 -1.48 7.62
C TYR A 69 5.26 -0.01 7.39
N ALA A 70 4.03 0.39 7.76
CA ALA A 70 3.57 1.77 7.69
C ALA A 70 4.40 2.73 8.56
N LEU A 71 5.01 2.24 9.64
CA LEU A 71 5.93 3.02 10.48
C LEU A 71 7.36 2.99 9.94
N LEU A 72 7.81 1.85 9.41
CA LEU A 72 9.16 1.72 8.86
C LEU A 72 9.39 2.60 7.64
N VAL A 73 8.40 2.74 6.74
CA VAL A 73 8.51 3.57 5.52
C VAL A 73 8.92 5.02 5.83
N PRO A 74 8.20 5.79 6.69
CA PRO A 74 8.58 7.17 7.00
C PRO A 74 9.88 7.24 7.81
N VAL A 75 10.12 6.31 8.75
CA VAL A 75 11.39 6.29 9.50
C VAL A 75 12.57 6.11 8.57
N PHE A 76 12.48 5.18 7.61
CA PHE A 76 13.52 4.96 6.62
C PHE A 76 13.67 6.16 5.67
N GLY A 77 12.57 6.77 5.22
CA GLY A 77 12.62 7.96 4.37
C GLY A 77 13.28 9.17 5.05
N LEU A 78 12.99 9.40 6.34
CA LEU A 78 13.57 10.50 7.12
C LEU A 78 15.06 10.29 7.40
N THR A 79 15.47 9.04 7.58
CA THR A 79 16.87 8.68 7.88
C THR A 79 17.70 8.39 6.63
N GLN A 80 17.07 8.23 5.46
CA GLN A 80 17.76 7.90 4.20
C GLN A 80 19.01 8.74 3.98
N SER A 81 18.90 10.07 4.09
CA SER A 81 19.98 11.02 3.76
C SER A 81 21.24 10.86 4.61
N THR A 82 21.14 10.21 5.77
CA THR A 82 22.27 9.99 6.68
C THR A 82 22.90 8.59 6.53
N ILE A 83 22.26 7.70 5.77
CA ILE A 83 22.71 6.33 5.58
C ILE A 83 23.58 6.25 4.31
N LEU A 84 24.81 5.74 4.45
CA LEU A 84 25.79 5.58 3.39
C LEU A 84 25.92 6.83 2.48
N PRO A 85 26.24 8.02 3.03
CA PRO A 85 26.45 9.20 2.21
C PRO A 85 27.64 9.01 1.26
N GLY A 86 27.59 9.64 0.07
CA GLY A 86 28.63 9.57 -0.95
C GLY A 86 28.28 8.66 -2.12
N SER A 87 29.29 8.00 -2.70
CA SER A 87 29.15 7.26 -3.97
C SER A 87 28.22 6.05 -3.91
N LEU A 88 27.96 5.50 -2.72
CA LEU A 88 27.08 4.36 -2.52
C LEU A 88 25.65 4.76 -2.13
N HIS A 89 25.37 6.05 -1.97
CA HIS A 89 24.08 6.53 -1.47
C HIS A 89 22.89 6.17 -2.38
N TRP A 90 23.15 5.98 -3.67
CA TRP A 90 22.14 5.51 -4.63
C TRP A 90 21.53 4.15 -4.25
N LEU A 91 22.26 3.29 -3.51
CA LEU A 91 21.72 2.03 -3.00
C LEU A 91 20.59 2.27 -2.00
N ILE A 92 20.76 3.25 -1.11
CA ILE A 92 19.73 3.62 -0.12
C ILE A 92 18.55 4.29 -0.81
N GLN A 93 18.79 5.17 -1.78
CA GLN A 93 17.74 5.79 -2.58
C GLN A 93 16.91 4.74 -3.34
N THR A 94 17.57 3.76 -3.94
CA THR A 94 16.92 2.62 -4.61
C THR A 94 16.13 1.77 -3.62
N ALA A 95 16.72 1.44 -2.47
CA ALA A 95 16.05 0.66 -1.42
C ALA A 95 14.80 1.39 -0.89
N HIS A 96 14.86 2.70 -0.66
CA HIS A 96 13.72 3.50 -0.22
C HIS A 96 12.61 3.53 -1.28
N MET A 97 12.97 3.69 -2.56
CA MET A 97 12.01 3.61 -3.65
C MET A 97 11.31 2.24 -3.67
N LEU A 98 12.05 1.13 -3.54
CA LEU A 98 11.48 -0.22 -3.50
C LEU A 98 10.60 -0.44 -2.27
N VAL A 99 11.00 0.08 -1.12
CA VAL A 99 10.18 0.07 0.12
C VAL A 99 8.87 0.84 -0.09
N GLY A 100 8.92 2.03 -0.70
CA GLY A 100 7.74 2.81 -1.05
C GLY A 100 6.79 2.07 -2.01
N ILE A 101 7.33 1.48 -3.08
CA ILE A 101 6.57 0.64 -4.03
C ILE A 101 5.95 -0.56 -3.31
N GLY A 102 6.71 -1.24 -2.45
CA GLY A 102 6.22 -2.35 -1.65
C GLY A 102 5.03 -1.94 -0.77
N ALA A 103 5.07 -0.76 -0.15
CA ALA A 103 3.95 -0.23 0.64
C ALA A 103 2.68 -0.02 -0.19
N MET A 104 2.82 0.51 -1.42
CA MET A 104 1.71 0.69 -2.35
C MET A 104 1.08 -0.66 -2.75
N LEU A 105 1.93 -1.60 -3.19
CA LEU A 105 1.48 -2.92 -3.64
C LEU A 105 0.83 -3.70 -2.50
N PHE A 106 1.41 -3.65 -1.30
CA PHE A 106 0.89 -4.37 -0.14
C PHE A 106 -0.48 -3.82 0.30
N THR A 107 -0.65 -2.49 0.29
CA THR A 107 -1.96 -1.85 0.52
C THR A 107 -3.00 -2.32 -0.49
N GLY A 108 -2.65 -2.30 -1.79
CA GLY A 108 -3.54 -2.73 -2.87
C GLY A 108 -3.94 -4.20 -2.77
N TRP A 109 -2.97 -5.07 -2.47
CA TRP A 109 -3.19 -6.50 -2.27
C TRP A 109 -4.13 -6.78 -1.09
N MET A 110 -3.90 -6.15 0.06
CA MET A 110 -4.78 -6.28 1.23
C MET A 110 -6.20 -5.79 0.92
N ALA A 111 -6.34 -4.65 0.24
CA ALA A 111 -7.64 -4.10 -0.12
C ALA A 111 -8.42 -5.03 -1.07
N THR A 112 -7.76 -5.65 -2.04
CA THR A 112 -8.38 -6.64 -2.94
C THR A 112 -8.77 -7.91 -2.20
N ARG A 113 -7.89 -8.45 -1.36
CA ARG A 113 -8.19 -9.65 -0.54
C ARG A 113 -9.35 -9.41 0.42
N TYR A 114 -9.39 -8.24 1.07
CA TYR A 114 -10.48 -7.86 1.95
C TYR A 114 -11.83 -7.80 1.21
N LYS A 115 -11.85 -7.25 -0.02
CA LYS A 115 -13.06 -7.24 -0.85
C LYS A 115 -13.58 -8.65 -1.10
N VAL A 116 -12.71 -9.57 -1.53
CA VAL A 116 -13.08 -10.97 -1.81
C VAL A 116 -13.65 -11.65 -0.57
N LEU A 117 -13.04 -11.46 0.61
CA LEU A 117 -13.50 -12.07 1.87
C LEU A 117 -14.83 -11.52 2.38
N LYS A 118 -15.23 -10.31 1.98
CA LYS A 118 -16.46 -9.64 2.41
C LYS A 118 -17.59 -9.73 1.38
N GLN A 119 -17.34 -10.28 0.20
CA GLN A 119 -18.40 -10.59 -0.75
C GLN A 119 -19.24 -11.75 -0.18
N PRO A 120 -20.56 -11.54 0.03
CA PRO A 120 -21.42 -12.61 0.50
C PRO A 120 -21.48 -13.74 -0.55
N THR A 121 -21.59 -14.97 -0.07
CA THR A 121 -21.70 -16.24 -0.82
C THR A 121 -22.92 -16.34 -1.75
N THR A 122 -23.59 -15.24 -2.10
CA THR A 122 -24.83 -15.21 -2.87
C THR A 122 -24.69 -15.79 -4.28
N GLN A 123 -23.48 -15.82 -4.84
CA GLN A 123 -23.24 -16.38 -6.18
C GLN A 123 -23.08 -17.91 -6.18
N SER A 124 -22.62 -18.50 -5.06
CA SER A 124 -22.51 -19.96 -4.90
C SER A 124 -23.88 -20.60 -4.67
N ASP A 125 -24.75 -19.92 -3.93
CA ASP A 125 -26.10 -20.40 -3.63
C ASP A 125 -27.03 -20.26 -4.84
N ALA A 126 -26.93 -19.16 -5.60
CA ALA A 126 -27.70 -18.97 -6.83
C ALA A 126 -27.35 -20.01 -7.92
N ALA A 127 -26.07 -20.36 -8.10
CA ALA A 127 -25.65 -21.39 -9.05
C ALA A 127 -26.13 -22.80 -8.63
N THR A 128 -26.09 -23.10 -7.32
CA THR A 128 -26.56 -24.38 -6.78
C THR A 128 -28.09 -24.49 -6.83
N GLN A 129 -28.80 -23.37 -6.66
CA GLN A 129 -30.26 -23.32 -6.73
C GLN A 129 -30.78 -23.43 -8.18
N PHE A 130 -30.09 -22.82 -9.15
CA PHE A 130 -30.40 -22.97 -10.58
C PHE A 130 -30.17 -24.42 -11.07
N ALA A 131 -29.10 -25.07 -10.61
CA ALA A 131 -28.81 -26.47 -10.94
C ALA A 131 -29.87 -27.45 -10.39
N ARG A 132 -30.52 -27.11 -9.27
CA ARG A 132 -31.60 -27.91 -8.66
C ARG A 132 -32.99 -27.64 -9.23
N SER A 133 -33.23 -26.48 -9.85
CA SER A 133 -34.52 -26.16 -10.47
C SER A 133 -34.65 -26.66 -11.91
N GLY A 134 -33.54 -26.87 -12.62
CA GLY A 134 -33.54 -27.42 -13.99
C GLY A 134 -33.68 -28.94 -14.09
N SER A 135 -33.77 -29.65 -12.97
CA SER A 135 -33.90 -31.11 -12.90
C SER A 135 -35.31 -31.59 -12.51
N ARG A 136 -36.33 -30.74 -12.66
CA ARG A 136 -37.74 -31.05 -12.42
C ARG A 136 -38.56 -30.92 -13.70
#